data_AF-A0A7Z0BPA8-F1
#
_entry.id   AF-A0A7Z0BPA8-F1
#
_cell.length_a   1.000
_cell.length_b   1.000
_cell.length_c   1.000
_cell.angle_alpha   90.00
_cell.angle_beta   90.00
_cell.angle_gamma   90.00
#
_symmetry.space_group_name_H-M   'P 1'
#
loop_
_entity.id
_entity.type
_entity.pdbx_description
1 polymer ?
#
loop_
_entity_poly.entity_id
_entity_poly.type
_entity_poly.pdbx_seq_one_letter_code
_entity_poly.pdbx_strand_id
1 'polypeptide(L)'
;MKRMLLALAIAATPALAKESKPIATQVGDAMRPAAEAYGKGMQKLVNEFFAGSEGPMGKAARANLKAQDNREREANRGVRRSMKECIKPGNIIDDDVKECTEGLRLKTW
;
A
#
# COMPACT_ATOMS: atom_id res chain seq x y z
N MET A 1 -33.92 -57.78 21.32
CA MET A 1 -33.06 -57.62 22.52
C MET A 1 -32.00 -56.58 22.17
N LYS A 2 -32.19 -55.32 22.55
CA LYS A 2 -31.86 -54.73 23.85
C LYS A 2 -30.34 -54.52 23.99
N ARG A 3 -29.98 -53.22 23.91
CA ARG A 3 -28.92 -52.49 24.62
C ARG A 3 -27.52 -52.36 23.97
N MET A 4 -27.04 -51.11 24.05
CA MET A 4 -25.64 -50.68 24.30
C MET A 4 -24.77 -50.63 23.02
N LEU A 5 -24.13 -49.53 22.61
CA LEU A 5 -23.65 -48.34 23.31
C LEU A 5 -23.50 -47.13 22.37
N LEU A 6 -23.67 -45.95 22.97
CA LEU A 6 -23.01 -44.71 22.58
C LEU A 6 -21.58 -44.96 22.09
N ALA A 7 -21.28 -44.52 20.87
CA ALA A 7 -19.93 -44.11 20.51
C ALA A 7 -20.06 -42.69 19.98
N LEU A 8 -20.01 -41.77 20.94
CA LEU A 8 -19.82 -40.34 20.75
C LEU A 8 -18.46 -40.15 20.05
N ALA A 9 -18.42 -40.29 18.73
CA ALA A 9 -17.30 -39.83 17.94
C ALA A 9 -17.41 -38.30 17.88
N ILE A 10 -16.99 -37.66 18.98
CA ILE A 10 -16.57 -36.26 18.95
C ILE A 10 -15.46 -36.21 17.91
N ALA A 11 -15.81 -35.82 16.70
CA ALA A 11 -14.85 -35.40 15.71
C ALA A 11 -14.07 -34.25 16.34
N ALA A 12 -12.88 -34.59 16.87
CA ALA A 12 -11.86 -33.64 17.28
C ALA A 12 -11.37 -32.91 16.02
N THR A 13 -12.21 -32.04 15.50
CA THR A 13 -11.77 -30.93 14.68
C THR A 13 -11.39 -29.83 15.66
N PRO A 14 -10.16 -29.31 15.65
CA PRO A 14 -9.90 -27.97 16.15
C PRO A 14 -10.48 -26.97 15.13
N ALA A 15 -11.77 -27.09 14.85
CA ALA A 15 -12.55 -26.06 14.19
C ALA A 15 -13.23 -25.29 15.33
N LEU A 16 -12.89 -24.00 15.45
CA LEU A 16 -13.50 -23.01 16.36
C LEU A 16 -12.86 -22.89 17.76
N ALA A 17 -11.64 -22.32 17.80
CA ALA A 17 -11.28 -21.38 18.86
C ALA A 17 -10.24 -20.37 18.35
N LYS A 18 -10.55 -19.65 17.26
CA LYS A 18 -10.01 -18.29 17.13
C LYS A 18 -10.73 -17.49 18.22
N GLU A 19 -10.12 -17.43 19.40
CA GLU A 19 -10.60 -16.60 20.49
C GLU A 19 -10.81 -15.19 19.92
N SER A 20 -12.04 -14.68 20.00
CA SER A 20 -12.34 -13.35 19.50
C SER A 20 -11.44 -12.38 20.25
N LYS A 21 -10.56 -11.67 19.53
CA LYS A 21 -9.68 -10.65 20.14
C LYS A 21 -10.52 -9.75 21.06
N PRO A 22 -9.98 -9.25 22.19
CA PRO A 22 -10.71 -8.30 23.03
C PRO A 22 -11.30 -7.16 22.20
N ILE A 23 -12.49 -6.66 22.55
CA ILE A 23 -13.20 -5.62 21.78
C ILE A 23 -12.28 -4.43 21.49
N ALA A 24 -11.48 -4.01 22.47
CA ALA A 24 -10.48 -2.94 22.31
C ALA A 24 -9.47 -3.22 21.18
N THR A 25 -9.00 -4.47 21.03
CA THR A 25 -8.07 -4.86 19.96
C THR A 25 -8.76 -4.93 18.61
N GLN A 26 -10.02 -5.38 18.55
CA GLN A 26 -10.81 -5.37 17.32
C GLN A 26 -11.07 -3.95 16.82
N VAL A 27 -11.44 -3.04 17.73
CA VAL A 27 -11.62 -1.61 17.45
C VAL A 27 -10.29 -0.99 17.01
N GLY A 28 -9.19 -1.30 17.69
CA GLY A 28 -7.85 -0.86 17.30
C GLY A 28 -7.45 -1.33 15.90
N ASP A 29 -7.67 -2.61 15.58
CA ASP A 29 -7.39 -3.18 14.26
C ASP A 29 -8.25 -2.51 13.16
N ALA A 30 -9.52 -2.25 13.45
CA ALA A 30 -10.43 -1.57 12.53
C ALA A 30 -10.07 -0.10 12.28
N MET A 31 -9.54 0.59 13.29
CA MET A 31 -9.12 1.99 13.18
C MET A 31 -7.70 2.16 12.65
N ARG A 32 -6.88 1.10 12.64
CA ARG A 32 -5.48 1.16 12.20
C ARG A 32 -5.29 1.80 10.82
N PRO A 33 -6.06 1.47 9.77
CA PRO A 33 -5.89 2.12 8.46
C PRO A 33 -6.14 3.63 8.51
N ALA A 34 -7.12 4.08 9.30
CA ALA A 34 -7.42 5.50 9.47
C ALA A 34 -6.31 6.21 10.26
N ALA A 35 -5.78 5.58 11.30
CA ALA A 35 -4.65 6.11 12.06
C ALA A 35 -3.37 6.20 11.20
N GLU A 36 -3.08 5.18 10.39
CA GLU A 36 -1.96 5.18 9.45
C GLU A 36 -2.12 6.28 8.39
N ALA A 37 -3.33 6.47 7.84
CA ALA A 37 -3.61 7.54 6.87
C ALA A 37 -3.42 8.94 7.50
N TYR A 38 -3.93 9.14 8.71
CA TYR A 38 -3.74 10.39 9.45
C TYR A 38 -2.26 10.66 9.73
N GLY A 39 -1.53 9.66 10.24
CA GLY A 39 -0.10 9.77 10.51
C GLY A 39 0.72 10.13 9.26
N LYS A 40 0.42 9.50 8.12
CA LYS A 40 1.03 9.84 6.82
C LYS A 40 0.74 11.29 6.41
N GLY A 41 -0.51 11.74 6.58
CA GLY A 41 -0.91 13.12 6.28
C GLY A 41 -0.14 14.14 7.12
N MET A 42 -0.06 13.91 8.43
CA MET A 42 0.70 14.78 9.34
C MET A 42 2.19 14.81 9.02
N GLN A 43 2.79 13.65 8.74
CA GLN A 43 4.21 13.57 8.38
C GLN A 43 4.51 14.33 7.08
N LYS A 44 3.62 14.23 6.08
CA LYS A 44 3.74 14.98 4.82
C LYS A 44 3.68 16.48 5.07
N LEU A 45 2.69 16.94 5.85
CA LEU A 45 2.53 18.35 6.22
C LEU A 45 3.76 18.92 6.94
N VAL A 46 4.31 18.17 7.90
CA VAL A 46 5.54 18.56 8.60
C VAL A 46 6.72 18.68 7.65
N ASN A 47 6.89 17.71 6.74
CA ASN A 47 7.95 17.80 5.74
C ASN A 47 7.73 18.96 4.77
N GLU A 48 6.51 19.23 4.32
CA GLU A 48 6.19 20.38 3.45
C GLU A 48 6.52 21.71 4.15
N PHE A 49 6.18 21.83 5.43
CA PHE A 49 6.53 23.00 6.23
C PHE A 49 8.05 23.23 6.27
N PHE A 50 8.83 22.18 6.58
CA PHE A 50 10.28 22.32 6.66
C PHE A 50 10.97 22.41 5.31
N ALA A 51 10.35 21.91 4.23
CA ALA A 51 10.89 21.99 2.88
C ALA A 51 11.09 23.43 2.39
N GLY A 52 10.43 24.42 3.00
CA GLY A 52 10.67 25.85 2.76
C GLY A 52 11.99 26.38 3.34
N SER A 53 12.66 25.63 4.21
CA SER A 53 13.93 26.06 4.81
C SER A 53 15.15 25.69 3.95
N GLU A 54 16.20 26.52 3.99
CA GLU A 54 17.44 26.30 3.23
C GLU A 54 18.43 25.38 3.94
N GLY A 55 18.23 25.14 5.23
CA GLY A 55 19.12 24.34 6.08
C GLY A 55 19.04 22.82 5.85
N PRO A 56 19.83 22.03 6.62
CA PRO A 56 19.83 20.57 6.55
C PRO A 56 18.44 19.96 6.73
N MET A 57 17.62 20.57 7.59
CA MET A 57 16.25 20.15 7.84
C MET A 57 15.37 20.26 6.59
N GLY A 58 15.45 21.37 5.85
CA GLY A 58 14.69 21.52 4.60
C GLY A 58 15.20 20.61 3.48
N LYS A 59 16.51 20.36 3.41
CA LYS A 59 17.05 19.34 2.49
C LYS A 59 16.51 17.95 2.80
N ALA A 60 16.50 17.56 4.08
CA ALA A 60 15.96 16.27 4.52
C ALA A 60 14.45 16.17 4.25
N ALA A 61 13.71 17.24 4.51
CA ALA A 61 12.27 17.30 4.27
C ALA A 61 11.92 17.14 2.78
N ARG A 62 12.63 17.84 1.87
CA ARG A 62 12.49 17.66 0.42
C ARG A 62 12.84 16.24 -0.03
N ALA A 63 13.90 15.66 0.52
CA ALA A 63 14.27 14.28 0.23
C ALA A 63 13.19 13.27 0.68
N ASN A 64 12.61 13.48 1.87
CA ASN A 64 11.52 12.65 2.39
C ASN A 64 10.25 12.76 1.54
N LEU A 65 9.87 13.97 1.12
CA LEU A 65 8.73 14.18 0.23
C LEU A 65 8.93 13.48 -1.13
N LYS A 66 10.12 13.63 -1.72
CA LYS A 66 10.46 12.94 -2.98
C LYS A 66 10.41 11.41 -2.82
N ALA A 67 10.96 10.89 -1.73
CA ALA A 67 10.92 9.46 -1.47
C ALA A 67 9.49 8.95 -1.21
N GLN A 68 8.64 9.77 -0.57
CA GLN A 68 7.22 9.47 -0.38
C GLN A 68 6.47 9.43 -1.70
N ASP A 69 6.63 10.45 -2.55
CA ASP A 69 6.00 10.51 -3.88
C ASP A 69 6.38 9.30 -4.73
N ASN A 70 7.67 8.93 -4.75
CA ASN A 70 8.13 7.74 -5.46
C ASN A 70 7.47 6.45 -4.95
N ARG A 71 7.39 6.26 -3.62
CA ARG A 71 6.70 5.10 -3.03
C ARG A 71 5.22 5.07 -3.37
N GLU A 72 4.56 6.23 -3.36
CA GLU A 72 3.14 6.33 -3.73
C GLU A 72 2.94 6.00 -5.22
N ARG A 73 3.81 6.47 -6.10
CA ARG A 73 3.80 6.13 -7.54
C ARG A 73 4.06 4.65 -7.78
N GLU A 74 5.00 4.05 -7.06
CA GLU A 74 5.31 2.62 -7.16
C GLU A 74 4.16 1.75 -6.62
N ALA A 75 3.53 2.16 -5.51
CA ALA A 75 2.39 1.45 -4.92
C ALA A 75 1.13 1.54 -5.80
N ASN A 76 0.96 2.66 -6.52
CA ASN A 76 -0.15 2.88 -7.45
C ASN A 76 0.24 2.61 -8.91
N ARG A 77 1.39 1.97 -9.15
CA ARG A 77 1.89 1.65 -10.48
C ARG A 77 0.89 0.74 -11.19
N GLY A 78 0.52 1.13 -12.41
CA GLY A 78 -0.33 0.35 -13.29
C GLY A 78 0.40 -0.85 -13.91
N VAL A 79 -0.30 -1.56 -14.78
CA VAL A 79 0.28 -2.67 -15.54
C VAL A 79 1.42 -2.15 -16.42
N ARG A 80 2.58 -2.82 -16.37
CA ARG A 80 3.70 -2.54 -17.28
C ARG A 80 3.29 -2.78 -18.72
N ARG A 81 3.67 -1.87 -19.60
CA ARG A 81 3.34 -1.89 -21.02
C ARG A 81 4.58 -2.17 -21.85
N SER A 82 4.37 -2.68 -23.05
CA SER A 82 5.49 -2.91 -23.96
C SER A 82 6.00 -1.59 -24.54
N MET A 83 7.28 -1.54 -24.94
CA MET A 83 7.85 -0.39 -25.65
C MET A 83 7.03 -0.03 -26.90
N LYS A 84 6.55 -1.04 -27.63
CA LYS A 84 5.70 -0.86 -28.82
C LYS A 84 4.40 -0.13 -28.52
N GLU A 85 3.82 -0.36 -27.34
CA GLU A 85 2.58 0.28 -26.92
C GLU A 85 2.81 1.75 -26.55
N CYS A 86 3.95 2.05 -25.91
CA CYS A 86 4.27 3.37 -25.41
C CYS A 86 5.08 4.26 -26.38
N ILE A 87 5.67 3.74 -27.45
CA ILE A 87 6.51 4.56 -28.33
C ILE A 87 5.73 5.75 -28.92
N LYS A 88 6.37 6.93 -28.95
CA LYS A 88 5.81 8.15 -29.56
C LYS A 88 5.92 8.09 -31.08
N PRO A 89 5.05 8.81 -31.83
CA PRO A 89 5.21 8.97 -33.27
C PRO A 89 6.62 9.46 -33.62
N GLY A 90 7.19 8.96 -34.73
CA GLY A 90 8.57 9.27 -35.10
C GLY A 90 9.64 8.52 -34.31
N ASN A 91 9.26 7.47 -33.57
CA ASN A 91 10.16 6.63 -32.75
C ASN A 91 10.93 7.41 -31.67
N ILE A 92 10.32 8.46 -31.13
CA ILE A 92 10.91 9.22 -30.02
C ILE A 92 10.79 8.39 -28.74
N ILE A 93 11.92 8.18 -28.07
CA ILE A 93 12.01 7.52 -26.77
C ILE A 93 12.54 8.55 -25.77
N ASP A 94 11.68 8.92 -24.83
CA ASP A 94 11.98 9.85 -23.74
C ASP A 94 11.47 9.30 -22.40
N ASP A 95 11.56 10.12 -21.36
CA ASP A 95 11.15 9.74 -20.01
C ASP A 95 9.64 9.42 -19.94
N ASP A 96 8.79 10.03 -20.78
CA ASP A 96 7.36 9.69 -20.82
C ASP A 96 7.15 8.26 -21.33
N VAL A 97 7.89 7.88 -22.39
CA VAL A 97 7.85 6.50 -22.92
C VAL A 97 8.31 5.52 -21.85
N LYS A 98 9.40 5.84 -21.14
CA LYS A 98 9.89 5.03 -20.02
C LYS A 98 8.82 4.90 -18.93
N GLU A 99 8.26 6.00 -18.43
CA GLU A 99 7.20 6.00 -17.42
C GLU A 99 5.96 5.22 -17.87
N CYS A 100 5.60 5.28 -19.15
CA CYS A 100 4.50 4.51 -19.72
C CYS A 100 4.80 3.00 -19.75
N THR A 101 6.00 2.59 -20.18
CA THR A 101 6.37 1.16 -20.16
C THR A 101 6.45 0.64 -18.74
N GLU A 102 6.87 1.51 -17.82
CA GLU A 102 6.88 1.22 -16.43
C GLU A 102 5.46 1.21 -15.82
N GLY A 103 4.41 1.65 -16.51
CA GLY A 103 3.05 1.71 -15.95
C GLY A 103 2.89 2.80 -14.89
N LEU A 104 3.84 3.75 -14.82
CA LEU A 104 3.77 4.93 -13.96
C LEU A 104 2.98 6.07 -14.63
N ARG A 105 2.80 6.01 -15.95
CA ARG A 105 2.11 7.03 -16.74
C ARG A 105 1.14 6.41 -17.75
N LEU A 106 0.00 7.09 -17.96
CA LEU A 106 -0.91 6.77 -19.06
C LEU A 106 -0.41 7.39 -20.37
N LYS A 107 -0.45 6.58 -21.44
CA LYS A 107 -0.19 7.06 -22.81
C LYS A 107 -1.20 8.13 -23.19
N THR A 108 -0.70 9.29 -23.61
CA THR A 108 -1.49 10.49 -23.97
C THR A 108 -1.05 11.11 -25.31
N TRP A 109 -0.24 10.37 -26.08
CA TRP A 109 0.34 10.78 -27.36
C TRP A 109 0.07 9.74 -28.45
#